data_AF-A0A7K7WK98-F1
#
_entry.id   AF-A0A7K7WK98-F1
#
_cell.length_a   1.000
_cell.length_b   1.000
_cell.length_c   1.000
_cell.angle_alpha   90.00
_cell.angle_beta   90.00
_cell.angle_gamma   90.00
#
_symmetry.space_group_name_H-M   'P 1'
#
loop_
_entity.id
_entity.type
_entity.pdbx_description
1 polymer ?
#
loop_
_entity_poly.entity_id
_entity_poly.type
_entity_poly.pdbx_seq_one_letter_code
_entity_poly.pdbx_strand_id
1 'polypeptide(L)'
;QLEGLCSFLQLSSCPEHLLVRFCSWLLALSPDLSYASAAVLAEQLFLARVLALTQPPSRHLMAALASFCSKYARPFCHVLVAPILREPAAVPEQTRLVCELVEECLEPEHVRLVL
;
A
#
# COMPACT_ATOMS: atom_id res chain seq x y z
N GLN A 1 9.18 17.43 -0.26
CA GLN A 1 10.16 17.06 -1.31
C GLN A 1 9.84 15.70 -1.94
N LEU A 2 9.66 14.63 -1.14
CA LEU A 2 9.35 13.30 -1.67
C LEU A 2 8.01 13.23 -2.42
N GLU A 3 6.95 13.86 -1.91
CA GLU A 3 5.66 13.95 -2.61
C GLU A 3 5.82 14.56 -4.02
N GLY A 4 6.55 15.67 -4.13
CA GLY A 4 6.82 16.31 -5.42
C GLY A 4 7.57 15.42 -6.41
N LEU A 5 8.50 14.57 -5.93
CA LEU A 5 9.15 13.56 -6.77
C LEU A 5 8.17 12.47 -7.21
N CYS A 6 7.29 12.01 -6.31
CA CYS A 6 6.27 11.01 -6.63
C CYS A 6 5.30 11.51 -7.69
N SER A 7 4.87 12.78 -7.58
CA SER A 7 4.03 13.43 -8.59
C SER A 7 4.76 13.60 -9.92
N PHE A 8 6.03 14.02 -9.91
CA PHE A 8 6.86 14.15 -11.12
C PHE A 8 7.00 12.81 -11.86
N LEU A 9 7.18 11.71 -11.12
CA LEU A 9 7.27 10.35 -11.65
C LEU A 9 5.89 9.73 -11.95
N GLN A 10 4.79 10.44 -11.68
CA GLN A 10 3.41 9.98 -11.89
C GLN A 10 3.13 8.60 -11.27
N LEU A 11 3.63 8.37 -10.04
CA LEU A 11 3.55 7.06 -9.39
C LEU A 11 2.11 6.57 -9.20
N SER A 12 1.16 7.47 -8.98
CA SER A 12 -0.26 7.16 -8.81
C SER A 12 -0.95 6.63 -10.06
N SER A 13 -0.43 6.94 -11.26
CA SER A 13 -0.96 6.48 -12.55
C SER A 13 -0.05 5.50 -13.28
N CYS A 14 1.11 5.17 -12.72
CA CYS A 14 2.07 4.23 -13.29
C CYS A 14 1.44 2.83 -13.54
N PRO A 15 1.79 2.09 -14.60
CA PRO A 15 1.32 0.71 -14.80
C PRO A 15 1.66 -0.23 -13.63
N GLU A 16 0.72 -1.09 -13.23
CA GLU A 16 0.86 -1.94 -12.04
C GLU A 16 2.03 -2.92 -12.12
N HIS A 17 2.40 -3.41 -13.32
CA HIS A 17 3.56 -4.28 -13.50
C HIS A 17 4.89 -3.59 -13.14
N LEU A 18 4.94 -2.25 -13.22
CA LEU A 18 6.11 -1.48 -12.78
C LEU A 18 6.12 -1.27 -11.27
N LEU A 19 4.95 -1.29 -10.60
CA LEU A 19 4.87 -1.14 -9.14
C LEU A 19 5.61 -2.26 -8.43
N VAL A 20 5.46 -3.51 -8.90
CA VAL A 20 6.16 -4.66 -8.32
C VAL A 20 7.68 -4.46 -8.37
N ARG A 21 8.20 -4.04 -9.53
CA ARG A 21 9.63 -3.76 -9.71
C ARG A 21 10.09 -2.56 -8.89
N PHE A 22 9.24 -1.54 -8.75
CA PHE A 22 9.55 -0.39 -7.93
C PHE A 22 9.62 -0.77 -6.44
N CYS A 23 8.67 -1.57 -5.94
CA CYS A 23 8.67 -2.06 -4.57
C CYS A 23 9.91 -2.90 -4.29
N SER A 24 10.34 -3.77 -5.21
CA SER A 24 11.57 -4.55 -5.01
C SER A 24 12.82 -3.65 -4.89
N TRP A 25 12.88 -2.54 -5.64
CA TRP A 25 13.94 -1.55 -5.46
C TRP A 25 13.87 -0.84 -4.11
N LEU A 26 12.68 -0.43 -3.66
CA LEU A 26 12.50 0.20 -2.35
C LEU A 26 12.88 -0.73 -1.19
N LEU A 27 12.60 -2.02 -1.32
CA LEU A 27 12.96 -3.04 -0.33
C LEU A 27 14.48 -3.28 -0.27
N ALA A 28 15.18 -3.11 -1.38
CA ALA A 28 16.63 -3.25 -1.49
C ALA A 28 17.42 -2.01 -1.01
N LEU A 29 16.74 -0.89 -0.72
CA LEU A 29 17.40 0.30 -0.20
C LEU A 29 18.03 0.03 1.18
N SER A 30 19.23 0.58 1.36
CA SER A 30 19.95 0.63 2.64
C SER A 30 20.60 2.02 2.78
N PRO A 31 20.30 2.77 3.85
CA PRO A 31 19.39 2.41 4.95
C PRO A 31 17.93 2.32 4.51
N ASP A 32 17.12 1.66 5.34
CA ASP A 32 15.68 1.54 5.14
C ASP A 32 14.99 2.92 5.08
N LEU A 33 13.84 2.97 4.42
CA LEU A 33 13.03 4.18 4.41
C LEU A 33 12.55 4.53 5.82
N SER A 34 12.57 5.82 6.14
CA SER A 34 11.90 6.31 7.34
C SER A 34 10.40 6.03 7.28
N TYR A 35 9.74 5.99 8.45
CA TYR A 35 8.28 5.84 8.54
C TYR A 35 7.54 6.86 7.67
N ALA A 36 7.93 8.15 7.75
CA ALA A 36 7.29 9.22 6.99
C ALA A 36 7.47 9.03 5.48
N SER A 37 8.67 8.66 5.04
CA SER A 37 8.94 8.40 3.62
C SER A 37 8.16 7.21 3.10
N ALA A 38 8.10 6.13 3.87
CA ALA A 38 7.34 4.94 3.53
C ALA A 38 5.83 5.21 3.49
N ALA A 39 5.30 6.04 4.40
CA ALA A 39 3.89 6.43 4.38
C ALA A 39 3.54 7.22 3.11
N VAL A 40 4.35 8.22 2.73
CA VAL A 40 4.18 8.98 1.48
C VAL A 40 4.21 8.05 0.27
N LEU A 41 5.16 7.11 0.22
CA LEU A 41 5.25 6.17 -0.90
C LEU A 41 4.06 5.21 -0.94
N ALA A 42 3.60 4.69 0.20
CA ALA A 42 2.41 3.85 0.27
C ALA A 42 1.18 4.58 -0.29
N GLU A 43 1.01 5.85 0.08
CA GLU A 43 -0.10 6.68 -0.37
C GLU A 43 -0.05 6.88 -1.89
N GLN A 44 1.11 7.33 -2.39
CA GLN A 44 1.28 7.66 -3.80
C GLN A 44 1.24 6.43 -4.72
N LEU A 45 1.68 5.27 -4.25
CA LEU A 45 1.70 4.05 -5.04
C LEU A 45 0.35 3.33 -5.05
N PHE A 46 -0.37 3.32 -3.93
CA PHE A 46 -1.46 2.37 -3.72
C PHE A 46 -2.82 3.01 -3.42
N LEU A 47 -2.87 4.11 -2.66
CA LEU A 47 -4.15 4.58 -2.09
C LEU A 47 -5.20 4.85 -3.16
N ALA A 48 -4.86 5.65 -4.16
CA ALA A 48 -5.80 5.98 -5.24
C ALA A 48 -6.28 4.74 -6.01
N ARG A 49 -5.41 3.73 -6.20
CA ARG A 49 -5.74 2.50 -6.92
C ARG A 49 -6.69 1.63 -6.10
N VAL A 50 -6.40 1.48 -4.81
CA VAL A 50 -7.23 0.71 -3.89
C VAL A 50 -8.61 1.35 -3.77
N LEU A 51 -8.68 2.67 -3.60
CA LEU A 51 -9.95 3.38 -3.54
C LEU A 51 -10.75 3.29 -4.85
N ALA A 52 -10.08 3.19 -6.00
CA ALA A 52 -10.72 3.03 -7.30
C ALA A 52 -11.11 1.58 -7.67
N LEU A 53 -10.86 0.59 -6.79
CA LEU A 53 -11.22 -0.80 -7.08
C LEU A 53 -12.74 -0.96 -7.21
N THR A 54 -13.16 -1.51 -8.34
CA THR A 54 -14.53 -1.96 -8.61
C THR A 54 -14.60 -3.46 -8.87
N GLN A 55 -13.46 -4.14 -8.83
CA GLN A 55 -13.25 -5.56 -9.06
C GLN A 55 -12.08 -6.02 -8.17
N PRO A 56 -11.87 -7.34 -7.99
CA PRO A 56 -10.72 -7.85 -7.26
C PRO A 56 -9.40 -7.28 -7.81
N PRO A 57 -8.42 -7.00 -6.93
CA PRO A 57 -7.15 -6.40 -7.34
C PRO A 57 -6.44 -7.31 -8.35
N SER A 58 -5.74 -6.70 -9.30
CA SER A 58 -4.91 -7.47 -10.22
C SER A 58 -3.78 -8.18 -9.47
N ARG A 59 -3.27 -9.27 -10.05
CA ARG A 59 -2.10 -9.99 -9.51
C ARG A 59 -0.88 -9.08 -9.27
N HIS A 60 -0.69 -8.05 -10.09
CA HIS A 60 0.47 -7.16 -9.96
C HIS A 60 0.26 -6.17 -8.82
N LEU A 61 -0.96 -5.65 -8.66
CA LEU A 61 -1.31 -4.79 -7.54
C LEU A 61 -1.17 -5.56 -6.22
N MET A 62 -1.73 -6.78 -6.14
CA MET A 62 -1.64 -7.60 -4.94
C MET A 62 -0.19 -7.95 -4.60
N ALA A 63 0.61 -8.36 -5.59
CA ALA A 63 2.04 -8.64 -5.37
C ALA A 63 2.83 -7.41 -4.89
N ALA A 64 2.52 -6.22 -5.41
CA ALA A 64 3.18 -4.98 -4.98
C ALA A 64 2.77 -4.60 -3.54
N LEU A 65 1.49 -4.73 -3.19
CA LEU A 65 0.99 -4.50 -1.83
C LEU A 65 1.67 -5.44 -0.83
N ALA A 66 1.64 -6.75 -1.10
CA ALA A 66 2.26 -7.77 -0.27
C ALA A 66 3.77 -7.55 -0.11
N SER A 67 4.46 -7.24 -1.21
CA SER A 67 5.89 -6.93 -1.21
C SER A 67 6.18 -5.73 -0.33
N PHE A 68 5.46 -4.62 -0.49
CA PHE A 68 5.72 -3.40 0.29
C PHE A 68 5.42 -3.58 1.78
N CYS A 69 4.29 -4.20 2.12
CA CYS A 69 3.89 -4.35 3.52
C CYS A 69 4.79 -5.34 4.29
N SER A 70 5.49 -6.25 3.61
CA SER A 70 6.44 -7.18 4.25
C SER A 70 7.57 -6.49 5.03
N LYS A 71 7.97 -5.28 4.63
CA LYS A 71 9.03 -4.49 5.29
C LYS A 71 8.50 -3.21 5.92
N TYR A 72 7.46 -2.62 5.33
CA TYR A 72 6.91 -1.33 5.74
C TYR A 72 5.47 -1.48 6.24
N ALA A 73 5.19 -2.53 7.02
CA ALA A 73 3.85 -2.87 7.51
C ALA A 73 3.16 -1.71 8.25
N ARG A 74 3.84 -1.05 9.19
CA ARG A 74 3.23 0.04 9.98
C ARG A 74 2.76 1.24 9.14
N PRO A 75 3.61 1.88 8.31
CA PRO A 75 3.16 2.98 7.47
C PRO A 75 2.12 2.50 6.44
N PHE A 76 2.23 1.28 5.93
CA PHE A 76 1.24 0.67 5.05
C PHE A 76 -0.14 0.56 5.71
N CYS A 77 -0.22 -0.01 6.91
CA CYS A 77 -1.48 -0.17 7.62
C CYS A 77 -2.10 1.19 7.97
N HIS A 78 -1.29 2.17 8.38
CA HIS A 78 -1.77 3.52 8.67
C HIS A 78 -2.40 4.19 7.43
N VAL A 79 -1.80 4.01 6.26
CA VAL A 79 -2.21 4.71 5.03
C VAL A 79 -3.33 3.99 4.29
N LEU A 80 -3.36 2.66 4.32
CA LEU A 80 -4.34 1.88 3.53
C LEU A 80 -5.39 1.20 4.41
N VAL A 81 -4.97 0.46 5.43
CA VAL A 81 -5.90 -0.35 6.24
C VAL A 81 -6.77 0.55 7.12
N ALA A 82 -6.17 1.52 7.81
CA ALA A 82 -6.90 2.39 8.74
C ALA A 82 -8.01 3.20 8.06
N PRO A 83 -7.76 3.87 6.91
CA PRO A 83 -8.79 4.66 6.26
C PRO A 83 -9.92 3.81 5.69
N ILE A 84 -9.61 2.63 5.13
CA ILE A 84 -10.63 1.72 4.59
C ILE A 84 -11.55 1.21 5.70
N LEU A 85 -11.00 0.81 6.85
CA LEU A 85 -11.81 0.32 7.98
C LEU A 85 -12.64 1.42 8.65
N ARG A 86 -12.19 2.68 8.59
CA ARG A 86 -12.90 3.83 9.16
C ARG A 86 -14.00 4.38 8.26
N GLU A 87 -13.96 4.05 6.97
CA GLU A 87 -14.94 4.55 6.01
C GLU A 87 -16.23 3.73 6.08
N PRO A 88 -17.35 4.30 6.58
CA PRO A 88 -18.62 3.58 6.69
C PRO A 88 -19.21 3.19 5.32
N ALA A 89 -18.75 3.85 4.25
CA ALA A 89 -19.11 3.56 2.87
C ALA A 89 -18.06 2.71 2.13
N ALA A 90 -17.14 2.04 2.85
CA ALA A 90 -16.11 1.21 2.23
C ALA A 90 -16.74 0.19 1.28
N VAL A 91 -16.33 0.27 0.01
CA VAL A 91 -16.87 -0.57 -1.05
C VAL A 91 -16.38 -2.02 -0.83
N PRO A 92 -17.18 -3.05 -1.21
CA PRO A 92 -16.88 -4.44 -0.84
C PRO A 92 -15.50 -4.93 -1.26
N GLU A 93 -14.95 -4.42 -2.37
CA GLU A 93 -13.65 -4.84 -2.90
C GLU A 93 -12.48 -4.35 -2.05
N GLN A 94 -12.58 -3.14 -1.47
CA GLN A 94 -11.59 -2.55 -0.58
C GLN A 94 -11.56 -3.33 0.74
N THR A 95 -12.74 -3.65 1.28
CA THR A 95 -12.86 -4.46 2.50
C THR A 95 -12.32 -5.87 2.27
N ARG A 96 -12.63 -6.50 1.14
CA ARG A 96 -12.07 -7.82 0.76
C ARG A 96 -10.55 -7.79 0.66
N LEU A 97 -10.00 -6.79 -0.04
CA LEU A 97 -8.55 -6.60 -0.12
C LEU A 97 -7.93 -6.47 1.27
N VAL A 98 -8.52 -5.68 2.17
CA VAL A 98 -8.02 -5.53 3.53
C VAL A 98 -8.04 -6.87 4.28
N CYS A 99 -9.12 -7.65 4.16
CA CYS A 99 -9.18 -9.00 4.74
C CYS A 99 -8.05 -9.88 4.21
N GLU A 100 -7.87 -9.96 2.89
CA GLU A 100 -6.81 -10.76 2.27
C GLU A 100 -5.42 -10.33 2.74
N LEU A 101 -5.15 -9.02 2.86
CA LEU A 101 -3.87 -8.51 3.35
C LEU A 101 -3.63 -8.84 4.82
N VAL A 102 -4.67 -8.78 5.66
CA VAL A 102 -4.59 -9.13 7.08
C VAL A 102 -4.34 -10.63 7.26
N GLU A 103 -4.96 -11.47 6.44
CA GLU A 103 -4.82 -12.93 6.52
C GLU A 103 -3.46 -13.40 5.99
N GLU A 104 -3.01 -12.86 4.85
CA GLU A 104 -1.89 -13.44 4.09
C GLU A 104 -0.58 -12.65 4.22
N CYS A 105 -0.61 -11.37 4.65
CA CYS A 105 0.54 -10.47 4.49
C CYS A 105 0.94 -9.68 5.75
N LEU A 106 0.04 -9.50 6.72
CA LEU A 106 0.28 -8.66 7.88
C LEU A 106 0.29 -9.48 9.18
N GLU A 107 1.34 -9.31 9.98
CA GLU A 107 1.35 -9.91 11.32
C GLU A 107 0.33 -9.23 12.25
N PRO A 108 -0.26 -9.96 13.21
CA PRO A 108 -1.32 -9.44 14.08
C PRO A 108 -0.94 -8.16 14.86
N GLU A 109 0.34 -8.01 15.20
CA GLU A 109 0.86 -6.82 15.88
C GLU A 109 0.75 -5.54 15.05
N HIS A 110 0.85 -5.65 13.72
CA HIS A 110 0.76 -4.51 12.81
C HIS A 110 -0.69 -4.06 12.61
N VAL A 111 -1.64 -4.99 12.71
CA VAL A 111 -3.08 -4.72 12.56
C VAL A 111 -3.65 -4.12 13.84
N ARG A 112 -3.18 -4.57 15.01
CA ARG A 112 -3.57 -4.02 16.32
C ARG A 112 -3.24 -2.55 16.52
N LEU A 113 -2.29 -2.00 15.76
CA LEU A 113 -1.93 -0.59 15.81
C LEU A 113 -2.92 0.31 15.05
N VAL A 114 -3.86 -0.29 14.32
CA VAL A 114 -4.79 0.40 13.42
C VAL A 114 -6.25 0.41 13.93
N LEU A 115 -6.62 -0.58 14.74
CA LEU A 115 -7.91 -0.70 15.43
C LEU A 115 -7.88 0.06 16.77
#